data_AF-A0A0N4X9I3-F1
#
_entry.id   AF-A0A0N4X9I3-F1
#
_cell.length_a   1.000
_cell.length_b   1.000
_cell.length_c   1.000
_cell.angle_alpha   90.00
_cell.angle_beta   90.00
_cell.angle_gamma   90.00
#
_symmetry.space_group_name_H-M   'P 1'
#
loop_
_entity.id
_entity.type
_entity.pdbx_description
1 polymer ?
#
loop_
_entity_poly.entity_id
_entity_poly.type
_entity_poly.pdbx_seq_one_letter_code
_entity_poly.pdbx_strand_id
1 'polypeptide(L)'
;MKSQLVPLQALSRGLPRMIALIFSCLIATVVSQQQKRTVTVGIAAVEDVSPSFMAFSRSGGAIGLALDRMHAEGITSGIDFRFMVNYTECSSEVAVGVALDYMVKQNVDLVIGPPCPHC
;
A
#
# COMPACT_ATOMS: atom_id res chain seq x y z
N MET A 1 8.94 -5.41 19.55
CA MET A 1 9.92 -6.50 19.72
C MET A 1 11.23 -6.07 19.08
N LYS A 2 12.30 -5.90 19.87
CA LYS A 2 13.64 -5.51 19.40
C LYS A 2 14.34 -6.77 18.91
N SER A 3 14.52 -6.91 17.60
CA SER A 3 15.35 -7.97 17.02
C SER A 3 16.82 -7.58 17.19
N GLN A 4 17.47 -8.18 18.18
CA GLN A 4 18.92 -8.11 18.38
C GLN A 4 19.62 -8.76 17.20
N LEU A 5 20.28 -7.96 16.36
CA LEU A 5 21.27 -8.42 15.40
C LEU A 5 22.53 -8.82 16.17
N VAL A 6 22.75 -10.13 16.30
CA VAL A 6 24.00 -10.71 16.82
C VAL A 6 25.13 -10.39 15.83
N PRO A 7 26.29 -9.86 16.28
CA PRO A 7 27.40 -9.58 15.38
C PRO A 7 28.03 -10.89 14.89
N LEU A 8 27.91 -11.15 13.59
CA LEU A 8 28.42 -12.32 12.85
C LEU A 8 29.96 -12.31 12.69
N GLN A 9 30.70 -11.73 13.63
CA GLN A 9 32.16 -11.54 13.53
C GLN A 9 32.97 -12.57 14.32
N ALA A 10 32.33 -13.40 15.15
CA ALA A 10 33.03 -14.37 16.01
C ALA A 10 33.21 -15.78 15.39
N LEU A 11 32.62 -16.07 14.23
CA LEU A 11 32.59 -17.42 13.64
C LEU A 11 33.34 -17.52 12.29
N SER A 12 34.40 -16.74 12.06
CA SER A 12 35.13 -16.75 10.77
C SER A 12 36.51 -17.42 10.80
N ARG A 13 36.97 -17.95 11.94
CA ARG A 13 38.38 -18.38 12.09
C ARG A 13 38.71 -19.83 11.71
N GLY A 14 37.80 -20.58 11.10
CA GLY A 14 38.10 -21.98 10.75
C GLY A 14 37.28 -22.65 9.66
N LEU A 15 36.45 -21.91 8.91
CA LEU A 15 35.56 -22.52 7.92
C LEU A 15 36.25 -22.59 6.53
N PRO A 16 36.33 -23.78 5.88
CA PRO A 16 36.99 -23.91 4.59
C PRO A 16 36.33 -23.02 3.53
N ARG A 17 37.15 -22.35 2.69
CA ARG A 17 36.71 -21.35 1.69
C ARG A 17 35.59 -21.85 0.77
N MET A 18 35.49 -23.16 0.52
CA MET A 18 34.39 -23.77 -0.24
C MET A 18 33.03 -23.65 0.46
N ILE A 19 32.97 -23.84 1.78
CA ILE A 19 31.70 -23.76 2.53
C ILE A 19 31.21 -22.30 2.59
N ALA A 20 32.13 -21.33 2.71
CA ALA A 20 31.79 -19.91 2.66
C ALA A 20 31.18 -19.48 1.31
N LEU A 21 31.66 -20.03 0.19
CA LEU A 21 31.11 -19.76 -1.15
C LEU A 21 29.71 -20.38 -1.34
N ILE A 22 29.51 -21.60 -0.85
CA ILE A 22 28.21 -22.28 -0.89
C ILE A 22 27.19 -21.51 -0.05
N PHE A 23 27.56 -21.09 1.15
CA PHE A 23 26.70 -20.32 2.05
C PHE A 23 26.34 -18.95 1.46
N SER A 24 27.30 -18.25 0.82
CA SER A 24 27.05 -16.99 0.11
C SER A 24 26.05 -17.14 -1.05
N CYS A 25 26.15 -18.24 -1.81
CA CYS A 25 25.26 -18.51 -2.94
C CYS A 25 23.82 -18.85 -2.50
N LEU A 26 23.66 -19.60 -1.40
CA LEU A 26 22.36 -19.90 -0.79
C LEU A 26 21.65 -18.63 -0.29
N ILE A 27 22.38 -17.70 0.35
CA ILE A 27 21.81 -16.46 0.86
C ILE A 27 21.30 -15.56 -0.29
N ALA A 28 22.00 -15.53 -1.43
CA ALA A 28 21.59 -14.72 -2.59
C ALA A 28 20.22 -15.14 -3.18
N THR A 29 19.89 -16.44 -3.12
CA THR A 29 18.58 -16.92 -3.61
C THR A 29 17.41 -16.53 -2.68
N VAL A 30 17.63 -16.41 -1.37
CA VAL A 30 16.58 -16.07 -0.39
C VAL A 30 16.22 -14.58 -0.44
N VAL A 31 17.17 -13.70 -0.79
CA VAL A 31 16.98 -12.24 -0.81
C VAL A 31 16.09 -11.77 -1.97
N SER A 32 15.93 -12.56 -3.04
CA SER A 32 15.28 -12.12 -4.29
C SER A 32 13.73 -12.10 -4.29
N GLN A 33 13.04 -12.58 -3.24
CA GLN A 33 11.60 -12.88 -3.32
C GLN A 33 10.66 -11.94 -2.52
N GLN A 34 11.13 -10.83 -1.95
CA GLN A 34 10.26 -9.85 -1.28
C GLN A 34 10.10 -8.58 -2.11
N GLN A 35 9.81 -8.70 -3.41
CA GLN A 35 9.33 -7.55 -4.17
C GLN A 35 7.85 -7.36 -3.87
N LYS A 36 7.55 -6.38 -3.01
CA LYS A 36 6.18 -6.02 -2.68
C LYS A 36 5.47 -5.50 -3.94
N ARG A 37 4.23 -5.94 -4.14
CA ARG A 37 3.36 -5.45 -5.22
C ARG A 37 2.68 -4.16 -4.76
N THR A 38 2.77 -3.11 -5.56
CA THR A 38 2.05 -1.87 -5.27
C THR A 38 0.63 -1.96 -5.81
N VAL A 39 -0.37 -1.75 -4.97
CA VAL A 39 -1.77 -1.58 -5.36
C VAL A 39 -2.12 -0.11 -5.26
N THR A 40 -2.46 0.51 -6.39
CA THR A 40 -2.88 1.90 -6.48
C THR A 40 -4.40 2.00 -6.44
N VAL A 41 -4.92 2.75 -5.47
CA VAL A 41 -6.35 2.97 -5.27
C VAL A 41 -6.68 4.44 -5.56
N GLY A 42 -7.57 4.68 -6.51
CA GLY A 42 -8.18 6.00 -6.75
C GLY A 42 -9.41 6.19 -5.87
N ILE A 43 -9.53 7.35 -5.23
CA ILE A 43 -10.67 7.71 -4.36
C ILE A 43 -11.36 8.93 -4.95
N ALA A 44 -12.60 8.76 -5.39
CA ALA A 44 -13.48 9.83 -5.83
C ALA A 44 -14.23 10.38 -4.61
N ALA A 45 -13.56 11.27 -3.88
CA ALA A 45 -14.00 11.84 -2.62
C ALA A 45 -15.09 12.91 -2.78
N VAL A 46 -15.70 13.24 -1.66
CA VAL A 46 -16.61 14.37 -1.45
C VAL A 46 -16.15 15.10 -0.20
N GLU A 47 -16.27 16.43 -0.15
CA GLU A 47 -15.91 17.25 1.01
C GLU A 47 -17.03 18.20 1.41
N ASP A 48 -17.51 19.02 0.47
CA ASP A 48 -18.33 20.19 0.75
C ASP A 48 -19.83 19.87 0.74
N VAL A 49 -20.28 18.94 -0.11
CA VAL A 49 -21.71 18.64 -0.31
C VAL A 49 -22.26 17.56 0.64
N SER A 50 -21.41 16.86 1.38
CA SER A 50 -21.83 15.88 2.39
C SER A 50 -20.92 15.90 3.65
N PRO A 51 -20.83 17.04 4.35
CA PRO A 51 -19.85 17.27 5.40
C PRO A 51 -20.10 16.47 6.69
N SER A 52 -21.31 15.93 6.85
CA SER A 52 -21.75 15.24 8.08
C SER A 52 -21.27 13.79 8.17
N PHE A 53 -21.04 13.08 7.06
CA PHE A 53 -20.63 11.67 7.12
C PHE A 53 -19.74 11.17 5.96
N MET A 54 -19.77 11.79 4.77
CA MET A 54 -18.94 11.37 3.62
C MET A 54 -17.78 12.32 3.29
N ALA A 55 -17.63 13.42 4.05
CA ALA A 55 -16.46 14.29 3.92
C ALA A 55 -15.17 13.51 4.12
N PHE A 56 -14.27 13.61 3.14
CA PHE A 56 -12.98 12.96 3.18
C PHE A 56 -12.12 13.48 4.34
N SER A 57 -12.23 14.76 4.71
CA SER A 57 -11.56 15.30 5.89
C SER A 57 -11.94 14.61 7.20
N ARG A 58 -13.14 14.03 7.29
CA ARG A 58 -13.62 13.34 8.50
C ARG A 58 -13.43 11.84 8.46
N SER A 59 -13.44 11.24 7.26
CA SER A 59 -13.42 9.78 7.07
C SER A 59 -12.09 9.26 6.53
N GLY A 60 -11.32 10.06 5.79
CA GLY A 60 -10.09 9.65 5.11
C GLY A 60 -9.01 9.14 6.05
N GLY A 61 -8.96 9.64 7.29
CA GLY A 61 -8.05 9.14 8.32
C GLY A 61 -8.29 7.67 8.70
N ALA A 62 -9.51 7.15 8.52
CA ALA A 62 -9.83 5.75 8.81
C ALA A 62 -9.12 4.77 7.86
N ILE A 63 -8.70 5.21 6.68
CA ILE A 63 -7.95 4.38 5.72
C ILE A 63 -6.63 3.93 6.32
N GLY A 64 -5.89 4.84 6.96
CA GLY A 64 -4.63 4.53 7.63
C GLY A 64 -4.82 3.53 8.76
N LEU A 65 -5.85 3.73 9.60
CA LEU A 65 -6.16 2.81 10.70
C LEU A 65 -6.53 1.41 10.20
N ALA A 66 -7.30 1.32 9.11
CA ALA A 66 -7.63 0.05 8.49
C ALA A 66 -6.38 -0.65 7.94
N LEU A 67 -5.47 0.08 7.29
CA LEU A 67 -4.20 -0.46 6.79
C LEU A 67 -3.32 -0.96 7.93
N ASP A 68 -3.20 -0.19 9.01
CA ASP A 68 -2.44 -0.60 10.20
C ASP A 68 -2.98 -1.92 10.76
N ARG A 69 -4.31 -2.06 10.82
CA ARG A 69 -4.95 -3.29 11.29
C ARG A 69 -4.71 -4.46 10.33
N MET A 70 -4.92 -4.27 9.03
CA MET A 70 -4.69 -5.32 8.03
C MET A 70 -3.23 -5.77 8.01
N HIS A 71 -2.29 -4.84 8.19
CA HIS A 71 -0.87 -5.16 8.29
C HIS A 71 -0.57 -5.96 9.57
N ALA A 72 -1.14 -5.57 10.72
CA ALA A 72 -0.97 -6.31 11.97
C ALA A 72 -1.56 -7.74 11.92
N GLU A 73 -2.60 -7.96 11.11
CA GLU A 73 -3.19 -9.27 10.85
C GLU A 73 -2.46 -10.06 9.75
N GLY A 74 -1.43 -9.49 9.12
CA GLY A 74 -0.64 -10.14 8.07
C GLY A 74 -1.33 -10.18 6.69
N ILE A 75 -2.50 -9.55 6.54
CA ILE A 75 -3.30 -9.53 5.30
C ILE A 75 -2.58 -8.82 4.16
N THR A 76 -1.84 -7.74 4.46
CA THR A 76 -1.13 -6.94 3.45
C THR A 76 0.31 -7.40 3.22
N SER A 77 0.68 -8.61 3.64
CA SER A 77 2.04 -9.14 3.47
C SER A 77 2.41 -9.18 1.98
N GLY A 78 3.48 -8.48 1.61
CA GLY A 78 3.91 -8.41 0.21
C GLY A 78 3.11 -7.41 -0.65
N ILE A 79 2.25 -6.59 -0.06
CA ILE A 79 1.47 -5.54 -0.76
C ILE A 79 1.79 -4.18 -0.13
N ASP A 80 2.08 -3.19 -0.98
CA ASP A 80 2.12 -1.78 -0.58
C ASP A 80 0.95 -1.04 -1.23
N PHE A 81 0.22 -0.23 -0.47
CA PHE A 81 -0.91 0.53 -1.00
C PHE A 81 -0.50 1.97 -1.31
N ARG A 82 -0.94 2.50 -2.45
CA ARG A 82 -0.81 3.91 -2.82
C ARG A 82 -2.20 4.48 -3.07
N PHE A 83 -2.54 5.57 -2.40
CA PHE A 83 -3.85 6.22 -2.54
C PHE A 83 -3.73 7.52 -3.31
N MET A 84 -4.66 7.73 -4.23
CA MET A 84 -4.81 8.98 -4.98
C MET A 84 -6.23 9.48 -4.74
N VAL A 85 -6.38 10.76 -4.40
CA VAL A 85 -7.67 11.33 -3.98
C VAL A 85 -8.00 12.51 -4.88
N ASN A 86 -9.20 12.51 -5.46
CA ASN A 86 -9.77 13.61 -6.22
C ASN A 86 -11.19 13.84 -5.74
N TYR A 87 -11.61 15.10 -5.74
CA TYR A 87 -12.92 15.50 -5.23
C TYR A 87 -13.91 15.62 -6.39
N THR A 88 -15.10 15.07 -6.19
CA THR A 88 -16.18 15.07 -7.20
C THR A 88 -17.33 15.99 -6.83
N GLU A 89 -17.47 16.32 -5.54
CA GLU A 89 -18.52 17.18 -4.99
C GLU A 89 -19.93 16.88 -5.53
N CYS A 90 -20.22 15.59 -5.72
CA CYS A 90 -21.49 15.10 -6.26
C CYS A 90 -21.91 15.65 -7.63
N SER A 91 -20.98 16.18 -8.42
CA SER A 91 -21.21 16.44 -9.85
C SER A 91 -20.96 15.16 -10.64
N SER A 92 -21.96 14.77 -11.43
CA SER A 92 -21.83 13.62 -12.34
C SER A 92 -20.78 13.88 -13.43
N GLU A 93 -20.71 15.10 -13.98
CA GLU A 93 -19.70 15.43 -14.99
C GLU A 93 -18.28 15.34 -14.43
N VAL A 94 -18.06 15.87 -13.22
CA VAL A 94 -16.75 15.81 -12.55
C VAL A 94 -16.40 14.37 -12.19
N ALA A 95 -17.36 13.59 -11.66
CA ALA A 95 -17.14 12.19 -11.31
C ALA A 95 -16.72 11.34 -12.53
N VAL A 96 -17.37 11.52 -13.69
CA VAL A 96 -16.96 10.86 -14.94
C VAL A 96 -15.55 11.29 -15.35
N GLY A 97 -15.23 12.58 -15.25
CA GLY A 97 -13.88 13.09 -15.53
C GLY A 97 -12.81 12.44 -14.65
N VAL A 98 -13.07 12.36 -13.34
CA VAL A 98 -12.19 11.70 -12.36
C VAL A 98 -12.04 10.21 -12.64
N ALA A 99 -13.14 9.52 -12.97
CA ALA A 99 -13.11 8.10 -13.33
C ALA A 99 -12.23 7.85 -14.56
N LEU A 100 -12.37 8.65 -15.63
CA LEU A 100 -11.52 8.53 -16.82
C LEU A 100 -10.06 8.84 -16.51
N ASP A 101 -9.78 9.84 -15.67
CA ASP A 101 -8.42 10.15 -15.24
C ASP A 101 -7.77 8.97 -14.52
N TYR A 102 -8.48 8.35 -13.57
CA TYR A 102 -8.01 7.17 -12.86
C TYR A 102 -7.84 5.94 -13.75
N MET A 103 -8.86 5.61 -14.55
CA MET A 103 -8.90 4.35 -15.30
C MET A 103 -8.02 4.39 -16.55
N VAL A 104 -7.96 5.53 -17.24
CA VAL A 104 -7.30 5.62 -18.56
C VAL A 104 -5.91 6.25 -18.46
N LYS A 105 -5.75 7.32 -17.67
CA LYS A 105 -4.49 8.06 -17.61
C LYS A 105 -3.57 7.53 -16.52
N GLN A 106 -4.10 7.36 -15.31
CA GLN A 106 -3.30 6.97 -14.14
C GLN A 106 -3.16 5.46 -13.96
N ASN A 107 -4.00 4.66 -14.64
CA ASN A 107 -4.00 3.19 -14.57
C ASN A 107 -4.02 2.69 -13.12
N VAL A 108 -4.97 3.17 -12.32
CA VAL A 108 -5.17 2.66 -10.95
C VAL A 108 -5.74 1.24 -10.98
N ASP A 109 -5.46 0.45 -9.96
CA ASP A 109 -5.92 -0.95 -9.85
C ASP A 109 -7.38 -1.04 -9.40
N LEU A 110 -7.85 -0.06 -8.62
CA LEU A 110 -9.22 0.03 -8.10
C LEU A 110 -9.63 1.49 -7.94
N VAL A 111 -10.91 1.78 -8.19
CA VAL A 111 -11.55 3.06 -7.87
C VAL A 111 -12.59 2.85 -6.77
N ILE A 112 -12.54 3.69 -5.73
CA ILE A 112 -13.55 3.77 -4.67
C ILE A 112 -14.27 5.12 -4.81
N GLY A 113 -15.56 5.07 -5.11
CA GLY A 113 -16.45 6.24 -5.16
C GLY A 113 -17.64 6.00 -4.24
N PRO A 114 -17.69 6.59 -3.03
CA PRO A 114 -18.88 6.52 -2.19
C PRO A 114 -20.07 7.18 -2.90
N PRO A 115 -21.30 6.71 -2.64
CA PRO A 115 -22.50 7.31 -3.22
C PRO A 115 -22.73 8.73 -2.70
N CYS A 116 -23.34 9.56 -3.54
CA CYS A 116 -23.84 10.86 -3.13
C CYS A 116 -25.24 10.76 -2.50
N PRO A 117 -25.57 11.60 -1.51
CA PRO A 117 -26.85 11.53 -0.78
C PRO A 117 -28.07 11.87 -1.64
N HIS A 118 -27.87 12.54 -2.77
CA HIS A 118 -28.91 12.94 -3.71
C HIS A 118 -28.48 12.51 -5.12
N CYS A 119 -29.35 11.79 -5.83
CA CYS A 119 -29.14 11.33 -7.21
C CYS A 119 -30.04 12.09 -8.17
#